data_AF-A0A2D4GTD2-F1
#
_entry.id   AF-A0A2D4GTD2-F1
#
_cell.length_a   1.000
_cell.length_b   1.000
_cell.length_c   1.000
_cell.angle_alpha   90.00
_cell.angle_beta   90.00
_cell.angle_gamma   90.00
#
_symmetry.space_group_name_H-M   'P 1'
#
loop_
_entity.id
_entity.type
_entity.pdbx_description
1 polymer ?
#
loop_
_entity_poly.entity_id
_entity_poly.type
_entity_poly.pdbx_seq_one_letter_code
_entity_poly.pdbx_strand_id
1 'polypeptide(L)'
;FIKPIETNQFIRSFNQYHRVQQQKISARTLEMPKSILVENISPEIPKDYIVIYFESKKHGGGLVLDISYIPEDNSAIITFQESKVVATILQRKHSLMNGPVSVYPYYESLGAAVCGKERLQIKMPDPFPVFIDPYHWRFLEQNYCLLQEITREMAG
;
A
#
# COMPACT_ATOMS: atom_id res chain seq x y z
N PHE A 1 2.20 -23.62 12.58
CA PHE A 1 3.56 -23.11 12.30
C PHE A 1 4.08 -23.76 11.03
N ILE A 2 4.13 -23.01 9.94
CA ILE A 2 4.67 -23.51 8.66
C ILE A 2 6.17 -23.73 8.89
N LYS A 3 6.65 -24.98 8.80
CA LYS A 3 8.09 -25.26 8.69
C LYS A 3 8.65 -24.37 7.59
N PRO A 4 9.85 -23.78 7.71
CA PRO A 4 10.44 -23.05 6.60
C PRO A 4 10.58 -24.04 5.44
N ILE A 5 9.62 -24.04 4.51
CA ILE A 5 9.88 -24.51 3.17
C ILE A 5 10.98 -23.55 2.73
N GLU A 6 12.17 -24.08 2.50
CA GLU A 6 13.28 -23.28 2.00
C GLU A 6 12.73 -22.48 0.81
N THR A 7 12.74 -21.15 0.89
CA THR A 7 12.10 -20.27 -0.10
C THR A 7 12.52 -20.63 -1.52
N ASN A 8 13.78 -21.04 -1.68
CA ASN A 8 14.35 -21.53 -2.93
C ASN A 8 13.74 -22.86 -3.40
N GLN A 9 13.47 -23.80 -2.50
CA GLN A 9 12.78 -25.05 -2.80
C GLN A 9 11.34 -24.77 -3.25
N PHE A 10 10.62 -23.89 -2.55
CA PHE A 10 9.27 -23.49 -2.97
C PHE A 10 9.29 -22.88 -4.38
N ILE A 11 10.14 -21.89 -4.62
CA ILE A 11 10.25 -21.21 -5.91
C ILE A 11 10.53 -22.20 -7.03
N ARG A 12 11.48 -23.13 -6.82
CA ARG A 12 11.82 -24.17 -7.80
C ARG A 12 10.62 -25.07 -8.10
N SER A 13 10.02 -25.66 -7.07
CA SER A 13 8.90 -26.59 -7.24
C SER A 13 7.67 -25.91 -7.84
N PHE A 14 7.36 -24.68 -7.42
CA PHE A 14 6.22 -23.91 -7.92
C PHE A 14 6.38 -23.59 -9.41
N ASN A 15 7.55 -23.10 -9.83
CA ASN A 15 7.81 -22.73 -11.23
C ASN A 15 7.88 -23.93 -12.18
N GLN A 16 8.13 -25.13 -11.67
CA GLN A 16 8.11 -26.38 -12.44
C GLN A 16 6.70 -26.98 -12.57
N TYR A 17 5.71 -26.45 -11.84
CA TYR A 17 4.37 -27.01 -11.83
C TYR A 17 3.62 -26.68 -13.12
N HIS A 18 3.10 -27.70 -13.81
CA HIS A 18 2.50 -27.56 -15.15
C HIS A 18 1.40 -26.49 -15.23
N ARG A 19 0.54 -26.38 -14.20
CA ARG A 19 -0.54 -25.37 -14.15
C ARG A 19 0.00 -23.95 -14.08
N VAL A 20 1.11 -23.74 -13.36
CA VAL A 20 1.78 -22.44 -13.23
C VAL A 20 2.34 -22.00 -14.59
N GLN A 21 2.94 -22.93 -15.33
CA GLN A 21 3.46 -22.70 -16.68
C GLN A 21 2.35 -22.39 -17.69
N GLN A 22 1.25 -23.15 -17.67
CA GLN A 22 0.08 -22.90 -18.52
C GLN A 22 -0.54 -21.54 -18.27
N GLN A 23 -0.59 -21.11 -17.01
CA GLN A 23 -1.13 -19.82 -16.61
C GLN A 23 -0.12 -18.66 -16.73
N LYS A 24 1.13 -18.93 -17.14
CA LYS A 24 2.22 -17.95 -17.24
C LYS A 24 2.49 -17.20 -15.93
N ILE A 25 2.34 -17.89 -14.81
CA ILE A 25 2.64 -17.38 -13.47
C ILE A 25 4.06 -17.80 -13.10
N SER A 26 4.73 -17.06 -12.23
CA SER A 26 5.99 -17.49 -11.62
C SER A 26 6.11 -16.97 -10.18
N ALA A 27 6.84 -17.71 -9.36
CA ALA A 27 7.30 -17.27 -8.06
C ALA A 27 8.76 -16.82 -8.17
N ARG A 28 9.11 -15.74 -7.46
CA ARG A 28 10.48 -15.27 -7.28
C ARG A 28 10.66 -14.71 -5.89
N THR A 29 11.90 -14.59 -5.44
CA THR A 29 12.20 -13.77 -4.26
C THR A 29 11.91 -12.31 -4.59
N LEU A 30 11.42 -11.61 -3.57
CA LEU A 30 11.24 -10.17 -3.64
C LEU A 30 12.61 -9.50 -3.52
N GLU A 31 12.85 -8.45 -4.31
CA GLU A 31 14.08 -7.66 -4.26
C GLU A 31 14.25 -6.97 -2.90
N MET A 32 15.42 -6.39 -2.62
CA MET A 32 15.52 -5.48 -1.47
C MET A 32 14.86 -4.15 -1.82
N PRO A 33 13.90 -3.65 -1.01
CA PRO A 33 13.25 -2.39 -1.28
C PRO A 33 14.25 -1.24 -1.19
N LYS A 34 14.14 -0.29 -2.11
CA LYS A 34 14.85 1.00 -2.06
C LYS A 34 13.95 2.16 -1.65
N SER A 35 12.66 1.90 -1.56
CA SER A 35 11.66 2.91 -1.27
C SER A 35 10.82 2.53 -0.06
N ILE A 36 10.25 3.54 0.58
CA ILE A 36 9.28 3.38 1.65
C ILE A 36 7.99 4.10 1.27
N LEU A 37 6.87 3.57 1.76
CA LEU A 37 5.61 4.29 1.85
C LEU A 37 5.49 4.86 3.26
N VAL A 38 5.24 6.16 3.35
CA VAL A 38 4.95 6.86 4.61
C VAL A 38 3.49 7.26 4.57
N GLU A 39 2.70 6.79 5.52
CA GLU A 39 1.28 7.10 5.65
C GLU A 39 0.99 7.92 6.91
N ASN A 40 -0.21 8.51 6.95
CA ASN A 40 -0.70 9.37 8.04
C ASN A 40 0.11 10.66 8.19
N ILE A 41 0.55 11.22 7.06
CA ILE A 41 1.26 12.51 7.03
C ILE A 41 0.22 13.62 7.23
N SER A 42 0.41 14.46 8.25
CA SER A 42 -0.46 15.63 8.42
C SER A 42 -0.30 16.59 7.23
N PRO A 43 -1.40 17.12 6.67
CA PRO A 43 -1.35 18.03 5.52
C PRO A 43 -0.62 19.35 5.84
N GLU A 44 -0.45 19.68 7.12
CA GLU A 44 0.28 20.87 7.58
C GLU A 44 1.80 20.72 7.46
N ILE A 45 2.31 19.49 7.29
CA ILE A 45 3.74 19.22 7.28
C ILE A 45 4.33 19.59 5.92
N PRO A 46 5.32 20.51 5.87
CA PRO A 46 5.96 20.88 4.62
C PRO A 46 6.69 19.71 3.99
N LYS A 47 6.64 19.64 2.65
CA LYS A 47 7.31 18.59 1.87
C LYS A 47 8.80 18.46 2.20
N ASP A 48 9.49 19.59 2.27
CA ASP A 48 10.92 19.65 2.58
C ASP A 48 11.25 19.10 3.97
N TYR A 49 10.35 19.26 4.95
CA TYR A 49 10.54 18.70 6.29
C TYR A 49 10.61 17.17 6.24
N ILE A 50 9.76 16.55 5.42
CA ILE A 50 9.72 15.09 5.27
C ILE A 50 11.03 14.58 4.67
N VAL A 51 11.54 15.26 3.63
CA VAL A 51 12.83 14.94 3.02
C VAL A 51 13.95 15.05 4.05
N ILE A 52 14.08 16.19 4.73
CA ILE A 52 15.10 16.41 5.76
C ILE A 52 15.02 15.37 6.88
N TYR A 53 13.81 14.97 7.27
CA TYR A 53 13.59 13.97 8.30
C TYR A 53 14.17 12.61 7.90
N PHE A 54 13.84 12.15 6.69
CA PHE A 54 14.27 10.84 6.16
C PHE A 54 15.67 10.84 5.56
N GLU A 55 16.29 12.00 5.35
CA GLU A 55 17.73 12.11 5.08
C GLU A 55 18.58 12.00 6.35
N SER A 56 17.99 12.32 7.50
CA SER A 56 18.71 12.32 8.77
C SER A 56 19.05 10.91 9.25
N LYS A 57 20.35 10.63 9.41
CA LYS A 57 20.86 9.40 10.04
C LYS A 57 20.32 9.19 11.45
N LYS A 58 19.92 10.26 12.16
CA LYS A 58 19.27 10.18 13.48
C LYS A 58 17.97 9.38 13.43
N HIS A 59 17.25 9.42 12.31
CA HIS A 59 16.01 8.66 12.11
C HIS A 59 16.25 7.36 11.34
N GLY A 60 17.51 6.92 11.19
CA GLY A 60 17.86 5.75 10.39
C GLY A 60 17.79 6.01 8.88
N GLY A 61 17.63 7.28 8.49
CA GLY A 61 17.55 7.75 7.13
C GLY A 61 18.88 7.78 6.38
N GLY A 62 18.82 8.27 5.14
CA GLY A 62 19.96 8.37 4.23
C GLY A 62 19.58 9.16 2.98
N LEU A 63 20.50 9.27 2.02
CA LEU A 63 20.32 10.12 0.85
C LEU A 63 19.03 9.75 0.08
N VAL A 64 18.12 10.71 -0.02
CA VAL A 64 16.86 10.61 -0.76
C VAL A 64 17.14 10.95 -2.22
N LEU A 65 16.68 10.10 -3.14
CA LEU A 65 16.77 10.32 -4.58
C LEU A 65 15.51 10.97 -5.14
N ASP A 66 14.34 10.55 -4.65
CA ASP A 66 13.06 10.99 -5.17
C ASP A 66 11.96 10.87 -4.11
N ILE A 67 10.90 11.67 -4.28
CA ILE A 67 9.71 11.65 -3.44
C ILE A 67 8.43 11.87 -4.28
N SER A 68 7.51 10.92 -4.17
CA SER A 68 6.20 10.98 -4.82
C SER A 68 5.09 11.10 -3.77
N TYR A 69 4.36 12.20 -3.79
CA TYR A 69 3.25 12.44 -2.87
C TYR A 69 1.95 11.85 -3.40
N ILE A 70 1.12 11.33 -2.49
CA ILE A 70 -0.22 10.83 -2.73
C ILE A 70 -1.15 11.62 -1.80
N PRO A 71 -1.61 12.82 -2.21
CA PRO A 71 -2.44 13.69 -1.37
C PRO A 71 -3.75 13.04 -0.94
N GLU A 72 -4.34 12.21 -1.80
CA GLU A 72 -5.61 11.51 -1.56
C GLU A 72 -5.52 10.61 -0.32
N ASP A 73 -4.36 9.98 -0.13
CA ASP A 73 -4.10 9.06 0.98
C ASP A 73 -3.29 9.69 2.12
N ASN A 74 -3.02 11.00 2.08
CA ASN A 74 -2.10 11.67 3.02
C ASN A 74 -0.77 10.92 3.19
N SER A 75 -0.20 10.51 2.06
CA SER A 75 0.92 9.57 2.02
C SER A 75 2.02 10.03 1.06
N ALA A 76 3.22 9.47 1.19
CA ALA A 76 4.34 9.74 0.31
C ALA A 76 5.21 8.49 0.13
N ILE A 77 5.65 8.26 -1.11
CA ILE A 77 6.66 7.26 -1.45
C ILE A 77 8.01 7.98 -1.50
N ILE A 78 8.98 7.49 -0.73
CA ILE A 78 10.33 8.07 -0.64
C ILE A 78 11.33 7.04 -1.13
N THR A 79 12.12 7.38 -2.14
CA THR A 79 13.11 6.50 -2.76
C THR A 79 14.51 6.91 -2.33
N PHE A 80 15.31 5.95 -1.86
CA PHE A 80 16.66 6.17 -1.36
C PHE A 80 17.73 5.66 -2.33
N GLN A 81 18.94 6.21 -2.23
CA GLN A 81 20.08 5.73 -3.02
C GLN A 81 20.49 4.30 -2.64
N GLU A 82 20.48 3.98 -1.35
CA GLU A 82 20.92 2.69 -0.81
C GLU A 82 19.75 1.91 -0.20
N SER A 83 19.53 0.66 -0.65
CA SER A 83 18.47 -0.22 -0.12
C SER A 83 18.62 -0.55 1.36
N LYS A 84 19.86 -0.49 1.89
CA LYS A 84 20.14 -0.74 3.31
C LYS A 84 19.45 0.27 4.22
N VAL A 85 19.21 1.49 3.73
CA VAL A 85 18.54 2.57 4.46
C VAL A 85 17.10 2.19 4.81
N VAL A 86 16.40 1.49 3.91
CA VAL A 86 15.03 1.05 4.16
C VAL A 86 14.96 0.14 5.40
N ALA A 87 15.91 -0.79 5.54
CA ALA A 87 15.96 -1.69 6.70
C ALA A 87 16.20 -0.92 8.02
N THR A 88 17.03 0.12 8.02
CA THR A 88 17.30 0.93 9.21
C THR A 88 16.14 1.84 9.58
N ILE A 89 15.40 2.35 8.60
CA ILE A 89 14.17 3.11 8.81
C ILE A 89 13.09 2.21 9.42
N LEU A 90 12.85 1.02 8.86
CA LEU A 90 11.77 0.12 9.30
C LEU A 90 11.96 -0.44 10.72
N GLN A 91 13.18 -0.42 11.25
CA GLN A 91 13.47 -0.82 12.64
C GLN A 91 13.07 0.24 13.68
N ARG A 92 12.61 1.41 13.24
CA ARG A 92 12.33 2.57 14.11
C ARG A 92 10.88 2.99 13.98
N LYS A 93 10.35 3.57 15.06
CA LYS A 93 9.10 4.33 15.02
C LYS A 93 9.40 5.74 14.57
N HIS A 94 8.52 6.31 13.77
CA HIS A 94 8.69 7.64 13.19
C HIS A 94 7.60 8.57 13.66
N SER A 95 7.95 9.85 13.82
CA SER A 95 7.01 10.90 14.15
C SER A 95 7.46 12.19 13.50
N LEU A 96 6.57 12.79 12.71
CA LEU A 96 6.81 14.05 12.01
C LEU A 96 6.06 15.15 12.77
N MET A 97 6.76 16.20 13.23
CA MET A 97 6.18 17.28 14.05
C MET A 97 5.30 16.77 15.22
N ASN A 98 5.77 15.73 15.92
CA ASN A 98 5.07 15.04 17.01
C ASN A 98 3.81 14.24 16.62
N GLY A 99 3.44 14.18 15.34
CA GLY A 99 2.44 13.26 14.82
C GLY A 99 3.06 11.91 14.46
N PRO A 100 2.54 10.76 14.97
CA PRO A 100 3.05 9.45 14.57
C PRO A 100 2.74 9.17 13.10
N VAL A 101 3.71 8.63 12.37
CA VAL A 101 3.53 8.19 10.97
C VAL A 101 3.82 6.71 10.85
N SER A 102 3.13 6.06 9.90
CA SER A 102 3.37 4.66 9.58
C SER A 102 4.35 4.56 8.42
N VAL A 103 5.30 3.62 8.49
CA VAL A 103 6.31 3.43 7.45
C VAL A 103 6.38 1.97 7.03
N TYR A 104 6.30 1.73 5.72
CA TYR A 104 6.27 0.40 5.13
C TYR A 104 7.26 0.28 3.98
N PRO A 105 7.84 -0.92 3.72
CA PRO A 105 8.66 -1.13 2.54
C PRO A 105 7.81 -1.02 1.28
N TYR A 106 8.25 -0.21 0.32
CA TYR A 106 7.62 -0.07 -0.99
C TYR A 106 8.46 -0.77 -2.06
N TYR A 107 7.79 -1.60 -2.87
CA TYR A 107 8.43 -2.37 -3.94
C TYR A 107 7.94 -1.85 -5.28
N GLU A 108 8.83 -1.18 -6.02
CA GLU A 108 8.52 -0.65 -7.35
C GLU A 108 8.03 -1.74 -8.30
N SER A 109 8.57 -2.96 -8.22
CA SER A 109 8.14 -4.08 -9.06
C SER A 109 6.73 -4.58 -8.76
N LEU A 110 6.20 -4.28 -7.55
CA LEU A 110 4.82 -4.58 -7.16
C LEU A 110 3.90 -3.36 -7.30
N GLY A 111 4.46 -2.15 -7.40
CA GLY A 111 3.70 -0.90 -7.33
C GLY A 111 3.01 -0.69 -5.98
N ALA A 112 3.41 -1.41 -4.93
CA ALA A 112 2.70 -1.46 -3.66
C ALA A 112 3.64 -1.59 -2.46
N ALA A 113 3.17 -1.10 -1.31
CA ALA A 113 3.82 -1.34 -0.03
C ALA A 113 3.40 -2.70 0.55
N VAL A 114 4.36 -3.45 1.09
CA VAL A 114 4.06 -4.71 1.78
C VAL A 114 3.88 -4.42 3.25
N CYS A 115 2.63 -4.37 3.68
CA CYS A 115 2.29 -4.29 5.10
C CYS A 115 2.38 -5.68 5.72
N GLY A 116 3.08 -5.77 6.85
CA GLY A 116 3.20 -7.02 7.61
C GLY A 116 1.88 -7.42 8.29
N LYS A 117 1.97 -7.99 9.49
CA LYS A 117 0.78 -8.41 10.25
C LYS A 117 -0.16 -7.26 10.65
N GLU A 118 0.33 -6.04 10.66
CA GLU A 118 -0.50 -4.84 10.83
C GLU A 118 -1.22 -4.58 9.51
N ARG A 119 -2.49 -5.00 9.47
CA ARG A 119 -3.41 -4.69 8.37
C ARG A 119 -3.39 -3.18 8.15
N LEU A 120 -3.17 -2.75 6.90
CA LEU A 120 -3.60 -1.44 6.45
C LEU A 120 -5.01 -1.22 7.01
N GLN A 121 -5.28 -0.02 7.54
CA GLN A 121 -6.67 0.36 7.74
C GLN A 121 -7.29 0.32 6.35
N ILE A 122 -7.94 -0.79 6.00
CA ILE A 122 -8.70 -0.90 4.75
C ILE A 122 -9.79 0.15 4.90
N LYS A 123 -9.52 1.34 4.35
CA LYS A 123 -10.53 2.37 4.24
C LYS A 123 -11.50 1.88 3.18
N MET A 124 -12.79 2.11 3.44
CA MET A 124 -13.80 1.97 2.41
C MET A 124 -13.30 2.75 1.19
N PRO A 125 -13.28 2.16 -0.02
CA PRO A 125 -12.99 2.95 -1.22
C PRO A 125 -13.99 4.10 -1.28
N ASP A 126 -13.54 5.27 -1.74
CA ASP A 126 -14.42 6.41 -1.87
C ASP A 126 -15.66 6.03 -2.70
N PRO A 127 -16.86 6.50 -2.31
CA PRO A 127 -18.06 6.29 -3.10
C PRO A 127 -17.83 6.80 -4.52
N PHE A 128 -17.95 5.91 -5.50
CA PHE A 128 -17.85 6.29 -6.90
C PHE A 128 -19.26 6.44 -7.50
N PRO A 129 -19.49 7.46 -8.35
CA PRO A 129 -20.76 7.58 -9.05
C PRO A 129 -20.87 6.50 -10.12
N VAL A 130 -21.99 5.78 -10.14
CA VAL A 130 -22.35 4.86 -11.22
C VAL A 130 -23.48 5.49 -12.03
N PHE A 131 -23.28 5.59 -13.34
CA PHE A 131 -24.34 6.06 -14.24
C PHE A 131 -25.39 4.97 -14.41
N ILE A 132 -26.59 5.23 -13.90
CA ILE A 132 -27.76 4.38 -14.07
C ILE A 132 -28.55 4.92 -15.26
N ASP A 133 -28.96 4.02 -16.16
CA ASP A 133 -29.84 4.39 -17.28
C ASP A 133 -31.15 5.02 -16.74
N PRO A 134 -31.68 6.07 -17.39
CA PRO A 134 -32.87 6.79 -16.91
C PRO A 134 -34.10 5.90 -16.67
N TYR A 135 -34.27 4.80 -17.40
CA TYR A 135 -35.39 3.89 -17.21
C TYR A 135 -35.24 3.06 -15.94
N HIS A 136 -34.03 2.58 -15.64
CA HIS A 136 -33.74 1.88 -14.39
C HIS A 136 -33.86 2.82 -13.19
N TRP A 137 -33.43 4.08 -13.34
CA TRP A 137 -33.59 5.09 -12.28
C TRP A 137 -35.06 5.36 -11.96
N ARG A 138 -35.89 5.60 -12.99
CA ARG A 138 -37.34 5.79 -12.82
C ARG A 138 -38.03 4.58 -12.19
N PHE A 139 -37.61 3.37 -12.57
CA PHE A 139 -38.14 2.14 -11.98
C PHE A 139 -37.83 2.07 -10.47
N LEU A 140 -36.60 2.41 -10.07
CA LEU A 140 -36.19 2.43 -8.67
C LEU A 140 -36.93 3.51 -7.88
N GLU A 141 -37.10 4.71 -8.45
CA GLU A 141 -37.87 5.81 -7.82
C GLU A 141 -39.34 5.42 -7.57
N GLN A 142 -39.94 4.66 -8.48
CA GLN A 142 -41.33 4.21 -8.35
C GLN A 142 -41.49 3.03 -7.38
N ASN A 143 -40.39 2.35 -7.01
CA ASN A 143 -40.40 1.17 -6.15
C ASN A 143 -39.52 1.38 -4.92
N TYR A 144 -39.94 2.32 -4.06
CA TYR A 144 -39.18 2.74 -2.89
C TYR A 144 -38.78 1.60 -1.93
N CYS A 145 -39.63 0.57 -1.79
CA CYS A 145 -39.31 -0.62 -0.98
C CYS A 145 -38.10 -1.39 -1.52
N LEU A 146 -37.98 -1.53 -2.85
CA LEU A 146 -36.83 -2.19 -3.49
C LEU A 146 -35.56 -1.36 -3.32
N LEU A 147 -35.66 -0.04 -3.42
CA LEU A 147 -34.53 0.86 -3.18
C LEU A 147 -34.03 0.75 -1.73
N GLN A 148 -34.94 0.68 -0.75
CA GLN A 148 -34.58 0.46 0.65
C GLN A 148 -33.93 -0.91 0.89
N GLU A 149 -34.42 -1.96 0.23
CA GLU A 149 -33.86 -3.30 0.33
C GLU A 149 -32.43 -3.36 -0.22
N ILE A 150 -32.20 -2.80 -1.41
CA ILE A 150 -30.87 -2.69 -2.02
C ILE A 150 -29.95 -1.84 -1.14
N THR A 151 -30.41 -0.69 -0.65
CA THR A 151 -29.60 0.19 0.21
C THR A 151 -29.19 -0.52 1.50
N ARG A 152 -30.09 -1.31 2.09
CA ARG A 152 -29.80 -2.10 3.29
C ARG A 152 -28.82 -3.24 3.02
N GLU A 153 -28.93 -3.91 1.87
CA GLU A 153 -28.01 -4.97 1.46
C GLU A 153 -26.60 -4.42 1.17
N MET A 154 -26.52 -3.26 0.52
CA MET A 154 -25.26 -2.63 0.11
C MET A 154 -24.56 -1.84 1.23
N ALA A 155 -25.23 -1.60 2.36
CA ALA A 155 -24.65 -0.95 3.55
C ALA A 155 -23.90 -1.91 4.48
N GLY A 156 -23.76 -3.19 4.08
CA GLY A 156 -23.10 -4.26 4.84
C GLY A 156 -21.59 -4.36 4.64
#